data_AF-A0AAU9P7E7-F1
#
_entry.id   AF-A0AAU9P7E7-F1
#
_cell.length_a   1.000
_cell.length_b   1.000
_cell.length_c   1.000
_cell.angle_alpha   90.00
_cell.angle_beta   90.00
_cell.angle_gamma   90.00
#
_symmetry.space_group_name_H-M   'P 1'
#
loop_
_entity.id
_entity.type
_entity.pdbx_description
1 polymer ?
#
loop_
_entity_poly.entity_id
_entity_poly.type
_entity_poly.pdbx_seq_one_letter_code
_entity_poly.pdbx_strand_id
1 'polypeptide(L)'
;MSVWKNLLEGDEIFDSPYTQLFMEVVFPAVRISGTNTWQARDPEPLLRFLDSWEQLLPHSALQTILDNIVMPKLTSAVDSWDPRRETIPIHSWVHPWLPLLGTKLESLYHTIRNRLESVLHAWHPSDMSAYYILSPWKTVFDPTSWEQIMVRYIIPKLLGVMHEFQVNPADQKLDQFYWVRNWASVIPIHHMLHIMDVFFNKWQEVLYQWLCSKPNFQEVTNWYLGWKDLIPAELLSNEHVRYRLNMGLDMMNQAAEGLEVVQPGLRENISYLKAREQRQFEAQRAAAAQAAKGRVDEMGGGGDMSLKEVIEVHAQHNNLLFKPKVGRMQDGHQVYGFGNVNVIIDSLNQKVFAQTDDRWSLVTLEQLVTQEKNSVVRRR
;
A
#
# COMPACT_ATOMS: atom_id res chain seq x y z
N MET A 1 -44.51 35.60 -9.23
CA MET A 1 -43.19 36.27 -9.18
C MET A 1 -42.23 35.77 -10.26
N SER A 2 -42.37 34.53 -10.77
CA SER A 2 -41.52 33.94 -11.83
C SER A 2 -41.78 34.43 -13.26
N VAL A 3 -42.89 35.11 -13.53
CA VAL A 3 -43.28 35.53 -14.90
C VAL A 3 -42.36 36.63 -15.46
N TRP A 4 -41.88 37.54 -14.62
CA TRP A 4 -40.99 38.64 -15.04
C TRP A 4 -39.58 38.18 -15.37
N LYS A 5 -39.07 37.17 -14.65
CA LYS A 5 -37.76 36.56 -14.92
C LYS A 5 -37.71 35.98 -16.33
N ASN A 6 -38.69 35.14 -16.67
CA ASN A 6 -38.77 34.50 -17.99
C ASN A 6 -38.95 35.52 -19.13
N LEU A 7 -39.53 36.69 -18.85
CA LEU A 7 -39.78 37.74 -19.84
C LEU A 7 -38.56 38.63 -20.09
N LEU A 8 -37.66 38.73 -19.11
CA LEU A 8 -36.50 39.62 -19.12
C LEU A 8 -35.16 38.89 -19.27
N GLU A 9 -35.13 37.55 -19.18
CA GLU A 9 -33.89 36.78 -19.33
C GLU A 9 -33.33 36.82 -20.75
N GLY A 10 -34.16 36.88 -21.81
CA GLY A 10 -33.69 36.90 -23.20
C GLY A 10 -32.76 35.73 -23.55
N ASP A 11 -32.32 35.61 -24.81
CA ASP A 11 -31.37 34.55 -25.23
C ASP A 11 -29.93 34.79 -24.73
N GLU A 12 -29.65 35.93 -24.09
CA GLU A 12 -28.31 36.32 -23.64
C GLU A 12 -28.15 36.20 -22.11
N ILE A 13 -27.55 35.09 -21.70
CA ILE A 13 -27.42 34.61 -20.31
C ILE A 13 -26.58 35.53 -19.39
N PHE A 14 -25.73 36.39 -19.95
CA PHE A 14 -24.73 37.15 -19.18
C PHE A 14 -25.03 38.65 -18.99
N ASP A 15 -25.91 39.25 -19.80
CA ASP A 15 -26.16 40.70 -19.79
C ASP A 15 -27.65 41.04 -19.92
N SER A 16 -28.50 40.20 -19.33
CA SER A 16 -29.94 40.36 -19.40
C SER A 16 -30.40 41.63 -18.65
N PRO A 17 -31.41 42.37 -19.15
CA PRO A 17 -32.00 43.51 -18.44
C PRO A 17 -32.45 43.16 -17.02
N TYR A 18 -32.85 41.90 -16.80
CA TYR A 18 -33.15 41.36 -15.48
C TYR A 18 -31.94 41.41 -14.53
N THR A 19 -30.76 41.01 -15.02
CA THR A 19 -29.53 41.05 -14.25
C THR A 19 -29.18 42.48 -13.85
N GLN A 20 -29.29 43.43 -14.77
CA GLN A 20 -29.02 44.85 -14.48
C GLN A 20 -29.98 45.40 -13.43
N LEU A 21 -31.29 45.14 -13.57
CA LEU A 21 -32.30 45.54 -12.59
C LEU A 21 -32.04 44.93 -11.20
N PHE A 22 -31.68 43.64 -11.15
CA PHE A 22 -31.34 42.98 -9.90
C PHE A 22 -30.12 43.62 -9.23
N MET A 23 -29.08 43.91 -10.03
CA MET A 23 -27.83 44.52 -9.55
C MET A 23 -28.01 45.97 -9.07
N GLU A 24 -28.95 46.72 -9.64
CA GLU A 24 -29.25 48.09 -9.21
C GLU A 24 -30.19 48.16 -8.01
N VAL A 25 -31.20 47.29 -7.93
CA VAL A 25 -32.29 47.42 -6.94
C VAL A 25 -32.11 46.48 -5.75
N VAL A 26 -31.79 45.21 -5.99
CA VAL A 26 -31.78 44.16 -4.95
C VAL A 26 -30.39 43.99 -4.36
N PHE A 27 -29.36 43.94 -5.21
CA PHE A 27 -27.98 43.71 -4.78
C PHE A 27 -27.46 44.72 -3.75
N PRO A 28 -27.76 46.04 -3.79
CA PRO A 28 -27.28 46.97 -2.77
C PRO A 28 -27.80 46.62 -1.36
N ALA A 29 -29.05 46.19 -1.24
CA ALA A 29 -29.62 45.76 0.04
C ALA A 29 -28.96 44.45 0.52
N VAL A 30 -28.76 43.49 -0.37
CA VAL A 30 -28.06 42.23 -0.08
C VAL A 30 -26.62 42.50 0.35
N ARG A 31 -25.92 43.43 -0.32
CA ARG A 31 -24.56 43.84 0.03
C ARG A 31 -24.50 44.48 1.42
N ILE A 32 -25.38 45.43 1.71
CA ILE A 32 -25.43 46.09 3.02
C ILE A 32 -25.69 45.07 4.14
N SER A 33 -26.66 44.18 3.97
CA SER A 33 -26.97 43.12 4.95
C SER A 33 -25.83 42.10 5.08
N GLY A 34 -25.31 41.61 3.95
CA GLY A 34 -24.22 40.65 3.92
C GLY A 34 -22.94 41.18 4.57
N THR A 35 -22.60 42.44 4.33
CA THR A 35 -21.40 43.07 4.91
C THR A 35 -21.61 43.42 6.39
N ASN A 36 -22.73 44.02 6.77
CA ASN A 36 -22.90 44.61 8.11
C ASN A 36 -23.54 43.66 9.14
N THR A 37 -24.49 42.82 8.74
CA THR A 37 -25.30 42.03 9.70
C THR A 37 -24.98 40.55 9.69
N TRP A 38 -24.73 39.96 8.52
CA TRP A 38 -24.41 38.53 8.43
C TRP A 38 -23.07 38.20 9.12
N GLN A 39 -22.94 37.03 9.72
CA GLN A 39 -21.70 36.58 10.36
C GLN A 39 -21.25 35.27 9.73
N ALA A 40 -19.97 35.18 9.36
CA ALA A 40 -19.43 33.99 8.69
C ALA A 40 -19.57 32.71 9.55
N ARG A 41 -19.53 32.85 10.89
CA ARG A 41 -19.68 31.76 11.87
C ARG A 41 -21.13 31.24 11.99
N ASP A 42 -22.10 31.94 11.42
CA ASP A 42 -23.50 31.52 11.31
C ASP A 42 -23.91 31.56 9.83
N PRO A 43 -23.67 30.48 9.08
CA PRO A 43 -23.89 30.47 7.63
C PRO A 43 -25.38 30.44 7.26
N GLU A 44 -26.24 29.93 8.14
CA GLU A 44 -27.64 29.59 7.87
C GLU A 44 -28.49 30.77 7.36
N PRO A 45 -28.41 31.99 7.92
CA PRO A 45 -29.26 33.10 7.46
C PRO A 45 -29.02 33.48 5.99
N LEU A 46 -27.76 33.45 5.55
CA LEU A 46 -27.43 33.80 4.17
C LEU A 46 -27.66 32.62 3.22
N LEU A 47 -27.40 31.40 3.65
CA LEU A 47 -27.72 30.20 2.85
C LEU A 47 -29.23 30.09 2.58
N ARG A 48 -30.08 30.27 3.61
CA ARG A 48 -31.54 30.30 3.42
C ARG A 48 -32.00 31.39 2.45
N PHE A 49 -31.34 32.55 2.47
CA PHE A 49 -31.62 33.60 1.50
C PHE A 49 -31.28 33.15 0.08
N LEU A 50 -30.09 32.56 -0.13
CA LEU A 50 -29.68 32.05 -1.44
C LEU A 50 -30.60 30.94 -1.93
N ASP A 51 -30.98 29.99 -1.07
CA ASP A 51 -31.89 28.88 -1.42
C ASP A 51 -33.29 29.40 -1.79
N SER A 52 -33.84 30.33 -1.01
CA SER A 52 -35.16 30.90 -1.29
C SER A 52 -35.19 31.79 -2.54
N TRP A 53 -34.03 32.32 -2.94
CA TRP A 53 -33.87 33.15 -4.14
C TRP A 53 -33.21 32.42 -5.31
N GLU A 54 -32.96 31.12 -5.22
CA GLU A 54 -32.25 30.34 -6.25
C GLU A 54 -32.87 30.53 -7.64
N GLN A 55 -34.20 30.44 -7.73
CA GLN A 55 -34.92 30.63 -8.99
C GLN A 55 -35.01 32.09 -9.44
N LEU A 56 -34.66 33.07 -8.62
CA LEU A 56 -34.76 34.49 -8.93
C LEU A 56 -33.39 35.16 -9.07
N LEU A 57 -32.31 34.53 -8.61
CA LEU A 57 -30.97 35.09 -8.64
C LEU A 57 -30.32 34.89 -10.02
N PRO A 58 -29.89 35.98 -10.69
CA PRO A 58 -29.00 35.86 -11.85
C PRO A 58 -27.68 35.22 -11.44
N HIS A 59 -27.10 34.41 -12.33
CA HIS A 59 -25.84 33.70 -12.05
C HIS A 59 -24.67 34.67 -11.74
N SER A 60 -24.58 35.78 -12.46
CA SER A 60 -23.57 36.83 -12.23
C SER A 60 -23.71 37.52 -10.87
N ALA A 61 -24.95 37.74 -10.43
CA ALA A 61 -25.23 38.31 -9.11
C ALA A 61 -24.85 37.33 -7.99
N LEU A 62 -25.14 36.04 -8.16
CA LEU A 62 -24.71 34.99 -7.23
C LEU A 62 -23.18 34.96 -7.10
N GLN A 63 -22.44 34.96 -8.22
CA GLN A 63 -20.97 35.01 -8.19
C GLN A 63 -20.47 36.27 -7.49
N THR A 64 -21.10 37.42 -7.73
CA THR A 64 -20.74 38.68 -7.07
C THR A 64 -20.95 38.63 -5.55
N ILE A 65 -22.05 38.02 -5.08
CA ILE A 65 -22.31 37.82 -3.65
C ILE A 65 -21.24 36.90 -3.04
N LEU A 66 -20.97 35.78 -3.70
CA LEU A 66 -19.98 34.81 -3.25
C LEU A 66 -18.57 35.45 -3.16
N ASP A 67 -18.15 36.19 -4.18
CA ASP A 67 -16.79 36.72 -4.28
C ASP A 67 -16.56 37.99 -3.46
N ASN A 68 -17.55 38.88 -3.37
CA ASN A 68 -17.36 40.19 -2.73
C ASN A 68 -17.92 40.26 -1.30
N ILE A 69 -18.76 39.32 -0.87
CA ILE A 69 -19.37 39.32 0.47
C ILE A 69 -18.96 38.07 1.24
N VAL A 70 -19.22 36.88 0.68
CA VAL A 70 -18.99 35.61 1.40
C VAL A 70 -17.51 35.33 1.56
N MET A 71 -16.75 35.32 0.47
CA MET A 71 -15.32 35.01 0.48
C MET A 71 -14.51 35.93 1.42
N PRO A 72 -14.60 37.27 1.37
CA PRO A 72 -13.79 38.13 2.22
C PRO A 72 -14.09 37.95 3.71
N LYS A 73 -15.37 37.68 4.05
CA LYS A 73 -15.79 37.45 5.44
C LYS A 73 -15.39 36.06 5.93
N LEU A 74 -15.49 35.04 5.08
CA LEU A 74 -14.95 33.71 5.40
C LEU A 74 -13.44 33.78 5.61
N THR A 75 -12.69 34.42 4.72
CA THR A 75 -11.24 34.60 4.86
C THR A 75 -10.91 35.29 6.19
N SER A 76 -11.54 36.43 6.49
CA SER A 76 -11.31 37.14 7.75
C SER A 76 -11.69 36.31 8.99
N ALA A 77 -12.77 35.53 8.92
CA ALA A 77 -13.18 34.65 10.01
C ALA A 77 -12.18 33.49 10.20
N VAL A 78 -11.67 32.89 9.12
CA VAL A 78 -10.63 31.86 9.15
C VAL A 78 -9.31 32.41 9.67
N ASP A 79 -8.90 33.61 9.27
CA ASP A 79 -7.64 34.21 9.69
C ASP A 79 -7.61 34.52 11.20
N SER A 80 -8.77 34.95 11.72
CA SER A 80 -9.00 35.25 13.14
C SER A 80 -9.36 34.02 13.98
N TRP A 81 -9.59 32.87 13.35
CA TRP A 81 -10.01 31.65 14.04
C TRP A 81 -8.88 31.04 14.87
N ASP A 82 -9.19 30.73 16.13
CA ASP A 82 -8.29 30.01 17.04
C ASP A 82 -8.91 28.69 17.54
N PRO A 83 -8.39 27.53 17.09
CA PRO A 83 -8.90 26.21 17.50
C PRO A 83 -8.83 25.93 19.01
N ARG A 84 -8.02 26.66 19.79
CA ARG A 84 -7.90 26.42 21.25
C ARG A 84 -8.94 27.16 22.08
N ARG A 85 -9.54 28.22 21.51
CA ARG A 85 -10.39 29.16 22.24
C ARG A 85 -11.83 29.12 21.77
N GLU A 86 -12.05 28.74 20.51
CA GLU A 86 -13.39 28.70 19.95
C GLU A 86 -14.09 27.37 20.23
N THR A 87 -15.38 27.48 20.57
CA THR A 87 -16.25 26.34 20.88
C THR A 87 -16.97 25.80 19.65
N ILE A 88 -17.15 26.63 18.62
CA ILE A 88 -17.83 26.25 17.38
C ILE A 88 -16.80 25.63 16.43
N PRO A 89 -16.98 24.36 16.01
CA PRO A 89 -16.06 23.72 15.08
C PRO A 89 -16.03 24.46 13.73
N ILE A 90 -14.83 24.64 13.18
CA ILE A 90 -14.64 25.35 11.91
C ILE A 90 -15.40 24.74 10.73
N HIS A 91 -15.52 23.40 10.69
CA HIS A 91 -16.26 22.72 9.64
C HIS A 91 -17.74 23.12 9.62
N SER A 92 -18.34 23.48 10.78
CA SER A 92 -19.76 23.82 10.88
C SER A 92 -20.14 25.08 10.12
N TRP A 93 -19.19 25.99 9.90
CA TRP A 93 -19.43 27.25 9.19
C TRP A 93 -18.64 27.39 7.87
N VAL A 94 -17.66 26.52 7.61
CA VAL A 94 -16.98 26.45 6.30
C VAL A 94 -17.63 25.43 5.35
N HIS A 95 -17.94 24.22 5.82
CA HIS A 95 -18.45 23.15 4.94
C HIS A 95 -19.77 23.47 4.24
N PRO A 96 -20.72 24.20 4.85
CA PRO A 96 -21.96 24.56 4.17
C PRO A 96 -21.75 25.33 2.86
N TRP A 97 -20.59 25.99 2.69
CA TRP A 97 -20.25 26.72 1.47
C TRP A 97 -19.55 25.88 0.39
N LEU A 98 -19.16 24.63 0.70
CA LEU A 98 -18.50 23.73 -0.26
C LEU A 98 -19.27 23.59 -1.60
N PRO A 99 -20.61 23.40 -1.61
CA PRO A 99 -21.35 23.25 -2.86
C PRO A 99 -21.34 24.50 -3.75
N LEU A 100 -21.22 25.69 -3.15
CA LEU A 100 -21.31 26.98 -3.85
C LEU A 100 -19.96 27.54 -4.26
N LEU A 101 -18.93 27.38 -3.42
CA LEU A 101 -17.61 27.96 -3.63
C LEU A 101 -16.59 26.97 -4.20
N GLY A 102 -16.76 25.66 -3.97
CA GLY A 102 -15.90 24.61 -4.51
C GLY A 102 -14.41 24.92 -4.35
N THR A 103 -13.72 25.07 -5.48
CA THR A 103 -12.27 25.33 -5.57
C THR A 103 -11.85 26.68 -4.96
N LYS A 104 -12.73 27.67 -4.86
CA LYS A 104 -12.39 28.97 -4.25
C LYS A 104 -12.02 28.83 -2.77
N LEU A 105 -12.55 27.81 -2.09
CA LEU A 105 -12.24 27.51 -0.68
C LEU A 105 -10.84 26.89 -0.48
N GLU A 106 -10.20 26.40 -1.54
CA GLU A 106 -8.84 25.85 -1.44
C GLU A 106 -7.84 26.88 -0.89
N SER A 107 -8.06 28.16 -1.19
CA SER A 107 -7.29 29.27 -0.64
C SER A 107 -7.33 29.34 0.90
N LEU A 108 -8.45 28.94 1.52
CA LEU A 108 -8.63 28.93 2.97
C LEU A 108 -8.02 27.70 3.64
N TYR A 109 -7.98 26.57 2.92
CA TYR A 109 -7.52 25.29 3.46
C TYR A 109 -6.07 25.36 3.94
N HIS A 110 -5.22 26.14 3.27
CA HIS A 110 -3.85 26.34 3.72
C HIS A 110 -3.78 26.99 5.11
N THR A 111 -4.54 28.06 5.34
CA THR A 111 -4.60 28.74 6.65
C THR A 111 -5.18 27.82 7.72
N ILE A 112 -6.29 27.13 7.42
CA ILE A 112 -6.95 26.20 8.35
C ILE A 112 -5.99 25.08 8.74
N ARG A 113 -5.31 24.48 7.76
CA ARG A 113 -4.30 23.44 7.97
C ARG A 113 -3.19 23.94 8.87
N ASN A 114 -2.57 25.09 8.58
CA ASN A 114 -1.48 25.62 9.41
C ASN A 114 -1.91 25.86 10.87
N ARG A 115 -3.13 26.36 11.09
CA ARG A 115 -3.69 26.55 12.45
C ARG A 115 -3.92 25.21 13.16
N LEU A 116 -4.54 24.24 12.48
CA LEU A 116 -4.74 22.89 13.01
C LEU A 116 -3.40 22.23 13.37
N GLU A 117 -2.46 22.22 12.43
CA GLU A 117 -1.11 21.68 12.63
C GLU A 117 -0.46 22.29 13.87
N SER A 118 -0.57 23.61 14.08
CA SER A 118 -0.01 24.30 15.26
C SER A 118 -0.55 23.77 16.60
N VAL A 119 -1.83 23.39 16.67
CA VAL A 119 -2.44 22.83 17.88
C VAL A 119 -2.09 21.36 18.06
N LEU A 120 -2.02 20.63 16.95
CA LEU A 120 -1.70 19.20 16.98
C LEU A 120 -0.28 18.90 17.49
N HIS A 121 0.65 19.86 17.41
CA HIS A 121 1.98 19.71 18.04
C HIS A 121 1.88 19.47 19.55
N ALA A 122 0.98 20.14 20.27
CA ALA A 122 0.80 19.99 21.72
C ALA A 122 -0.33 19.02 22.11
N TRP A 123 -1.11 18.53 21.14
CA TRP A 123 -2.24 17.63 21.36
C TRP A 123 -1.85 16.30 22.02
N HIS A 124 -2.77 15.69 22.77
CA HIS A 124 -2.61 14.37 23.38
C HIS A 124 -3.80 13.47 23.03
N PRO A 125 -3.61 12.16 22.76
CA PRO A 125 -4.68 11.24 22.36
C PRO A 125 -5.93 11.16 23.25
N SER A 126 -5.80 11.50 24.54
CA SER A 126 -6.95 11.58 25.46
C SER A 126 -7.93 12.71 25.13
N ASP A 127 -7.49 13.72 24.38
CA ASP A 127 -8.32 14.86 23.98
C ASP A 127 -9.08 14.55 22.68
N MET A 128 -10.38 14.27 22.84
CA MET A 128 -11.29 13.96 21.75
C MET A 128 -11.66 15.17 20.88
N SER A 129 -11.38 16.40 21.31
CA SER A 129 -11.73 17.61 20.55
C SER A 129 -11.07 17.61 19.17
N ALA A 130 -9.81 17.16 19.08
CA ALA A 130 -9.09 17.06 17.81
C ALA A 130 -9.77 16.10 16.83
N TYR A 131 -10.31 14.98 17.32
CA TYR A 131 -11.06 14.04 16.48
C TYR A 131 -12.33 14.69 15.89
N TYR A 132 -13.12 15.39 16.71
CA TYR A 132 -14.33 16.07 16.26
C TYR A 132 -14.04 17.21 15.29
N ILE A 133 -12.92 17.92 15.50
CA ILE A 133 -12.50 19.00 14.62
C ILE A 133 -12.02 18.45 13.28
N LEU A 134 -11.21 17.38 13.28
CA LEU A 134 -10.53 16.85 12.09
C LEU A 134 -11.38 15.88 11.25
N SER A 135 -12.17 15.00 11.88
CA SER A 135 -12.89 13.94 11.15
C SER A 135 -13.74 14.43 9.96
N PRO A 136 -14.41 15.60 9.99
CA PRO A 136 -15.17 16.07 8.83
C PRO A 136 -14.26 16.49 7.66
N TRP A 137 -13.02 16.88 7.92
CA TRP A 137 -12.08 17.33 6.88
C TRP A 137 -11.50 16.19 6.05
N LYS A 138 -11.67 14.93 6.51
CA LYS A 138 -11.20 13.74 5.78
C LYS A 138 -11.74 13.68 4.34
N THR A 139 -12.99 14.11 4.12
CA THR A 139 -13.62 14.08 2.79
C THR A 139 -13.35 15.34 1.96
N VAL A 140 -12.79 16.38 2.59
CA VAL A 140 -12.56 17.70 1.96
C VAL A 140 -11.12 17.85 1.51
N PHE A 141 -10.16 17.41 2.32
CA PHE A 141 -8.75 17.44 1.96
C PHE A 141 -8.39 16.31 0.99
N ASP A 142 -7.39 16.57 0.14
CA ASP A 142 -6.87 15.54 -0.73
C ASP A 142 -6.24 14.39 0.10
N PRO A 143 -6.34 13.13 -0.35
CA PRO A 143 -5.86 11.98 0.41
C PRO A 143 -4.38 12.07 0.83
N THR A 144 -3.54 12.67 -0.03
CA THR A 144 -2.10 12.80 0.21
C THR A 144 -1.81 13.79 1.34
N SER A 145 -2.41 14.99 1.30
CA SER A 145 -2.32 15.98 2.36
C SER A 145 -2.91 15.46 3.67
N TRP A 146 -4.03 14.72 3.61
CA TRP A 146 -4.64 14.10 4.78
C TRP A 146 -3.68 13.13 5.45
N GLU A 147 -3.10 12.22 4.67
CA GLU A 147 -2.14 11.24 5.16
C GLU A 147 -0.90 11.91 5.77
N GLN A 148 -0.38 12.98 5.16
CA GLN A 148 0.75 13.74 5.73
C GLN A 148 0.44 14.31 7.11
N ILE A 149 -0.75 14.88 7.32
CA ILE A 149 -1.16 15.40 8.64
C ILE A 149 -1.24 14.24 9.65
N MET A 150 -1.84 13.12 9.26
CA MET A 150 -1.96 11.94 10.12
C MET A 150 -0.58 11.40 10.53
N VAL A 151 0.33 11.21 9.57
CA VAL A 151 1.68 10.66 9.80
C VAL A 151 2.54 11.60 10.63
N ARG A 152 2.41 12.91 10.43
CA ARG A 152 3.23 13.90 11.13
C ARG A 152 2.79 14.15 12.57
N TYR A 153 1.48 14.15 12.83
CA TYR A 153 0.95 14.66 14.11
C TYR A 153 0.18 13.65 14.94
N ILE A 154 -0.61 12.79 14.30
CA ILE A 154 -1.55 11.90 15.01
C ILE A 154 -0.89 10.54 15.29
N ILE A 155 -0.41 9.88 14.23
CA ILE A 155 0.13 8.51 14.29
C ILE A 155 1.29 8.38 15.29
N PRO A 156 2.30 9.28 15.35
CA PRO A 156 3.40 9.12 16.30
C PRO A 156 2.95 9.14 17.77
N LYS A 157 1.91 9.92 18.07
CA LYS A 157 1.36 10.04 19.44
C LYS A 157 0.48 8.85 19.79
N LEU A 158 -0.32 8.36 18.85
CA LEU A 158 -1.08 7.12 19.02
C LEU A 158 -0.15 5.91 19.20
N LEU A 159 0.93 5.84 18.43
CA LEU A 159 1.99 4.84 18.61
C LEU A 159 2.63 4.95 20.00
N GLY A 160 3.01 6.16 20.43
CA GLY A 160 3.57 6.38 21.76
C GLY A 160 2.66 5.85 22.88
N VAL A 161 1.38 6.20 22.84
CA VAL A 161 0.38 5.68 23.78
C VAL A 161 0.23 4.16 23.69
N MET A 162 0.24 3.60 22.48
CA MET A 162 0.14 2.14 22.29
C MET A 162 1.40 1.38 22.74
N HIS A 163 2.57 2.03 22.71
CA HIS A 163 3.80 1.48 23.28
C HIS A 163 3.77 1.49 24.80
N GLU A 164 3.20 2.53 25.41
CA GLU A 164 3.00 2.61 26.88
C GLU A 164 1.88 1.69 27.36
N PHE A 165 0.95 1.33 26.47
CA PHE A 165 -0.17 0.46 26.78
C PHE A 165 0.26 -0.89 27.34
N GLN A 166 -0.34 -1.26 28.47
CA GLN A 166 -0.10 -2.52 29.15
C GLN A 166 -1.33 -3.42 29.03
N VAL A 167 -1.09 -4.62 28.51
CA VAL A 167 -2.10 -5.68 28.46
C VAL A 167 -1.96 -6.50 29.74
N ASN A 168 -2.95 -6.44 30.62
CA ASN A 168 -2.95 -7.15 31.90
C ASN A 168 -4.29 -7.87 32.08
N PRO A 169 -4.32 -9.21 32.04
CA PRO A 169 -5.57 -9.98 32.21
C PRO A 169 -6.27 -9.77 33.55
N ALA A 170 -5.54 -9.38 34.61
CA ALA A 170 -6.10 -9.21 35.95
C ALA A 170 -6.64 -7.80 36.24
N ASP A 171 -6.09 -6.76 35.60
CA ASP A 171 -6.49 -5.35 35.76
C ASP A 171 -6.33 -4.62 34.41
N GLN A 172 -7.29 -4.83 33.51
CA GLN A 172 -7.23 -4.27 32.17
C GLN A 172 -7.74 -2.84 32.13
N LYS A 173 -6.84 -1.89 31.86
CA LYS A 173 -7.20 -0.49 31.57
C LYS A 173 -7.43 -0.35 30.07
N LEU A 174 -8.53 0.27 29.66
CA LEU A 174 -8.93 0.34 28.23
C LEU A 174 -8.84 1.75 27.64
N ASP A 175 -8.59 2.78 28.45
CA ASP A 175 -8.63 4.18 28.01
C ASP A 175 -7.72 4.44 26.80
N GLN A 176 -6.46 4.02 26.89
CA GLN A 176 -5.46 4.16 25.82
C GLN A 176 -5.87 3.42 24.54
N PHE A 177 -6.46 2.23 24.68
CA PHE A 177 -6.98 1.47 23.54
C PHE A 177 -8.17 2.18 22.90
N TYR A 178 -9.09 2.73 23.69
CA TYR A 178 -10.23 3.51 23.19
C TYR A 178 -9.79 4.78 22.48
N TRP A 179 -8.75 5.47 22.96
CA TRP A 179 -8.21 6.62 22.26
C TRP A 179 -7.76 6.24 20.86
N VAL A 180 -7.03 5.14 20.67
CA VAL A 180 -6.61 4.67 19.33
C VAL A 180 -7.81 4.21 18.49
N ARG A 181 -8.72 3.45 19.10
CA ARG A 181 -9.94 2.92 18.44
C ARG A 181 -10.76 4.02 17.77
N ASN A 182 -10.91 5.16 18.43
CA ASN A 182 -11.71 6.27 17.90
C ASN A 182 -11.17 6.80 16.56
N TRP A 183 -9.86 6.68 16.32
CA TRP A 183 -9.22 7.12 15.08
C TRP A 183 -9.24 6.07 13.95
N ALA A 184 -9.76 4.86 14.19
CA ALA A 184 -9.77 3.75 13.23
C ALA A 184 -10.48 4.10 11.91
N SER A 185 -11.54 4.91 11.95
CA SER A 185 -12.27 5.33 10.75
C SER A 185 -11.60 6.50 10.01
N VAL A 186 -10.66 7.20 10.64
CA VAL A 186 -10.11 8.48 10.16
C VAL A 186 -8.70 8.32 9.57
N ILE A 187 -7.89 7.45 10.17
CA ILE A 187 -6.52 7.15 9.75
C ILE A 187 -6.56 6.17 8.56
N PRO A 188 -5.69 6.36 7.55
CA PRO A 188 -5.53 5.36 6.48
C PRO A 188 -5.23 3.97 7.04
N ILE A 189 -5.87 2.95 6.47
CA ILE A 189 -5.90 1.60 7.06
C ILE A 189 -4.50 1.02 7.31
N HIS A 190 -3.55 1.20 6.38
CA HIS A 190 -2.19 0.66 6.52
C HIS A 190 -1.44 1.20 7.73
N HIS A 191 -1.64 2.47 8.09
CA HIS A 191 -1.07 3.06 9.30
C HIS A 191 -1.78 2.58 10.56
N MET A 192 -3.10 2.42 10.51
CA MET A 192 -3.85 1.86 11.63
C MET A 192 -3.43 0.41 11.91
N LEU A 193 -3.19 -0.40 10.87
CA LEU A 193 -2.65 -1.76 11.03
C LEU A 193 -1.30 -1.75 11.76
N HIS A 194 -0.40 -0.82 11.41
CA HIS A 194 0.88 -0.70 12.11
C HIS A 194 0.74 -0.38 13.61
N ILE A 195 -0.20 0.52 13.97
CA ILE A 195 -0.49 0.81 15.39
C ILE A 195 -1.08 -0.43 16.08
N MET A 196 -2.02 -1.10 15.42
CA MET A 196 -2.65 -2.31 15.95
C MET A 196 -1.65 -3.47 16.09
N ASP A 197 -0.61 -3.54 15.26
CA ASP A 197 0.44 -4.54 15.39
C ASP A 197 1.22 -4.41 16.70
N VAL A 198 1.45 -3.18 17.18
CA VAL A 198 2.07 -2.93 18.50
C VAL A 198 1.20 -3.50 19.62
N PHE A 199 -0.12 -3.29 19.53
CA PHE A 199 -1.08 -3.91 20.44
C PHE A 199 -1.04 -5.44 20.36
N PHE A 200 -1.14 -6.01 19.16
CA PHE A 200 -1.19 -7.46 18.97
C PHE A 200 0.08 -8.15 19.44
N ASN A 201 1.26 -7.53 19.29
CA ASN A 201 2.51 -8.09 19.80
C ASN A 201 2.44 -8.29 21.32
N LYS A 202 2.05 -7.25 22.06
CA LYS A 202 1.90 -7.29 23.53
C LYS A 202 0.79 -8.26 23.94
N TRP A 203 -0.34 -8.23 23.24
CA TRP A 203 -1.49 -9.07 23.53
C TRP A 203 -1.19 -10.56 23.32
N GLN A 204 -0.52 -10.92 22.23
CA GLN A 204 -0.08 -12.29 21.96
C GLN A 204 0.99 -12.77 22.93
N GLU A 205 1.93 -11.90 23.33
CA GLU A 205 2.97 -12.25 24.32
C GLU A 205 2.36 -12.56 25.69
N VAL A 206 1.44 -11.73 26.16
CA VAL A 206 0.72 -11.95 27.43
C VAL A 206 -0.10 -13.25 27.36
N LEU A 207 -0.79 -13.47 26.24
CA LEU A 207 -1.53 -14.72 26.02
C LEU A 207 -0.60 -15.94 26.07
N TYR A 208 0.54 -15.87 25.39
CA TYR A 208 1.55 -16.94 25.41
C TYR A 208 2.04 -17.25 26.82
N GLN A 209 2.45 -16.23 27.58
CA GLN A 209 2.93 -16.40 28.96
C GLN A 209 1.84 -16.99 29.87
N TRP A 210 0.58 -16.57 29.70
CA TRP A 210 -0.54 -17.10 30.46
C TRP A 210 -0.81 -18.57 30.14
N LEU A 211 -0.75 -18.94 28.85
CA LEU A 211 -0.96 -20.32 28.39
C LEU A 211 0.17 -21.27 28.81
N CYS A 212 1.43 -20.82 28.82
CA CYS A 212 2.57 -21.63 29.28
C CYS A 212 2.61 -21.86 30.80
N SER A 213 1.76 -21.16 31.56
CA SER A 213 1.64 -21.32 33.00
C SER A 213 0.61 -22.42 33.35
N LYS A 214 -0.30 -22.19 34.30
CA LYS A 214 -1.48 -23.05 34.55
C LYS A 214 -2.75 -22.27 34.23
N PRO A 215 -3.15 -22.15 32.96
CA PRO A 215 -4.27 -21.31 32.56
C PRO A 215 -5.61 -21.91 32.99
N ASN A 216 -6.54 -21.06 33.42
CA ASN A 216 -7.97 -21.38 33.42
C ASN A 216 -8.51 -21.08 32.02
N PHE A 217 -8.73 -22.12 31.20
CA PHE A 217 -9.15 -21.93 29.80
C PHE A 217 -10.44 -21.12 29.65
N GLN A 218 -11.36 -21.19 30.61
CA GLN A 218 -12.60 -20.40 30.55
C GLN A 218 -12.32 -18.90 30.66
N GLU A 219 -11.40 -18.51 31.55
CA GLU A 219 -11.00 -17.11 31.72
C GLU A 219 -10.25 -16.61 30.48
N VAL A 220 -9.37 -17.45 29.91
CA VAL A 220 -8.63 -17.12 28.67
C VAL A 220 -9.59 -16.92 27.50
N THR A 221 -10.59 -17.79 27.33
CA THR A 221 -11.61 -17.66 26.28
C THR A 221 -12.44 -16.39 26.45
N ASN A 222 -12.90 -16.10 27.67
CA ASN A 222 -13.67 -14.87 27.95
C ASN A 222 -12.84 -13.62 27.66
N TRP A 223 -11.56 -13.63 28.04
CA TRP A 223 -10.63 -12.53 27.78
C TRP A 223 -10.37 -12.33 26.28
N TYR A 224 -10.17 -13.42 25.53
CA TYR A 224 -10.03 -13.37 24.07
C TYR A 224 -11.28 -12.77 23.41
N LEU A 225 -12.47 -13.26 23.78
CA LEU A 225 -13.73 -12.77 23.23
C LEU A 225 -13.98 -11.30 23.56
N GLY A 226 -13.71 -10.89 24.80
CA GLY A 226 -13.79 -9.49 25.21
C GLY A 226 -12.92 -8.58 24.35
N TRP A 227 -11.68 -8.97 24.07
CA TRP A 227 -10.80 -8.20 23.17
C TRP A 227 -11.30 -8.17 21.73
N LYS A 228 -11.78 -9.31 21.21
CA LYS A 228 -12.33 -9.40 19.85
C LYS A 228 -13.54 -8.48 19.68
N ASP A 229 -14.41 -8.38 20.68
CA ASP A 229 -15.61 -7.54 20.64
C ASP A 229 -15.31 -6.04 20.72
N LEU A 230 -14.15 -5.66 21.28
CA LEU A 230 -13.70 -4.27 21.34
C LEU A 230 -13.15 -3.75 20.00
N ILE A 231 -12.69 -4.64 19.11
CA ILE A 231 -12.14 -4.25 17.81
C ILE A 231 -13.27 -3.87 16.85
N PRO A 232 -13.23 -2.68 16.22
CA PRO A 232 -14.24 -2.25 15.24
C PRO A 232 -14.40 -3.22 14.07
N ALA A 233 -15.62 -3.33 13.54
CA ALA A 233 -15.94 -4.26 12.45
C ALA A 233 -15.14 -3.97 11.16
N GLU A 234 -14.79 -2.70 10.93
CA GLU A 234 -13.96 -2.26 9.80
C GLU A 234 -12.56 -2.86 9.88
N LEU A 235 -11.99 -2.96 11.09
CA LEU A 235 -10.69 -3.59 11.31
C LEU A 235 -10.79 -5.12 11.29
N LEU A 236 -11.86 -5.70 11.86
CA LEU A 236 -12.11 -7.15 11.79
C LEU A 236 -12.34 -7.67 10.37
N SER A 237 -12.76 -6.80 9.45
CA SER A 237 -12.90 -7.15 8.03
C SER A 237 -11.55 -7.26 7.32
N ASN A 238 -10.48 -6.72 7.91
CA ASN A 238 -9.15 -6.78 7.33
C ASN A 238 -8.48 -8.15 7.57
N GLU A 239 -7.92 -8.73 6.52
CA GLU A 239 -7.27 -10.04 6.57
C GLU A 239 -6.11 -10.10 7.57
N HIS A 240 -5.33 -9.02 7.69
CA HIS A 240 -4.18 -8.95 8.60
C HIS A 240 -4.63 -9.05 10.07
N VAL A 241 -5.65 -8.27 10.46
CA VAL A 241 -6.20 -8.29 11.82
C VAL A 241 -6.77 -9.67 12.16
N ARG A 242 -7.50 -10.29 11.22
CA ARG A 242 -8.02 -11.66 11.38
C ARG A 242 -6.90 -12.67 11.55
N TYR A 243 -5.83 -12.55 10.77
CA TYR A 243 -4.65 -13.40 10.90
C TYR A 243 -4.02 -13.28 12.29
N ARG A 244 -3.79 -12.06 12.79
CA ARG A 244 -3.25 -11.83 14.15
C ARG A 244 -4.14 -12.43 15.25
N LEU A 245 -5.46 -12.32 15.12
CA LEU A 245 -6.42 -12.93 16.05
C LEU A 245 -6.42 -14.47 15.96
N ASN A 246 -6.32 -15.03 14.77
CA ASN A 246 -6.24 -16.49 14.56
C ASN A 246 -4.95 -17.08 15.14
N MET A 247 -3.83 -16.37 15.06
CA MET A 247 -2.60 -16.81 15.76
C MET A 247 -2.84 -16.96 17.27
N GLY A 248 -3.63 -16.06 17.88
CA GLY A 248 -4.05 -16.18 19.27
C GLY A 248 -4.86 -17.44 19.54
N LEU A 249 -5.85 -17.72 18.69
CA LEU A 249 -6.66 -18.94 18.78
C LEU A 249 -5.84 -20.21 18.61
N ASP A 250 -4.90 -20.23 17.65
CA ASP A 250 -4.02 -21.37 17.42
C ASP A 250 -3.18 -21.68 18.66
N MET A 251 -2.66 -20.65 19.35
CA MET A 251 -1.93 -20.83 20.62
C MET A 251 -2.84 -21.42 21.71
N MET A 252 -4.08 -20.95 21.81
CA MET A 252 -5.05 -21.49 22.78
C MET A 252 -5.38 -22.96 22.49
N ASN A 253 -5.57 -23.32 21.21
CA ASN A 253 -5.84 -24.70 20.80
C ASN A 253 -4.66 -25.62 21.10
N GLN A 254 -3.42 -25.19 20.80
CA GLN A 254 -2.19 -25.93 21.14
C GLN A 254 -2.09 -26.20 22.64
N ALA A 255 -2.32 -25.17 23.46
CA ALA A 255 -2.29 -25.30 24.92
C ALA A 255 -3.37 -26.25 25.44
N ALA A 256 -4.58 -26.19 24.87
CA ALA A 256 -5.70 -27.08 25.25
C ALA A 256 -5.44 -28.54 24.87
N GLU A 257 -4.75 -28.79 23.74
CA GLU A 257 -4.32 -30.11 23.28
C GLU A 257 -3.07 -30.64 24.01
N GLY A 258 -2.46 -29.83 24.90
CA GLY A 258 -1.23 -30.17 25.62
C GLY A 258 0.03 -30.14 24.74
N LEU A 259 -0.04 -29.51 23.56
CA LEU A 259 1.09 -29.30 22.67
C LEU A 259 1.94 -28.11 23.14
N GLU A 260 3.21 -28.09 22.76
CA GLU A 260 4.08 -26.95 23.04
C GLU A 260 3.59 -25.73 22.26
N VAL A 261 3.22 -24.67 23.01
CA VAL A 261 2.75 -23.42 22.41
C VAL A 261 3.94 -22.75 21.72
N VAL A 262 3.76 -22.37 20.45
CA VAL A 262 4.82 -21.68 19.70
C VAL A 262 4.84 -20.19 20.09
N GLN A 263 6.04 -19.67 20.38
CA GLN A 263 6.20 -18.25 20.72
C GLN A 263 5.74 -17.31 19.58
N PRO A 264 4.99 -16.24 19.91
CA PRO A 264 4.67 -15.15 18.98
C PRO A 264 5.94 -14.55 18.37
N GLY A 265 5.94 -14.28 17.06
CA GLY A 265 7.09 -13.73 16.32
C GLY A 265 8.10 -14.75 15.77
N LEU A 266 8.22 -15.95 16.37
CA LEU A 266 9.11 -16.99 15.84
C LEU A 266 8.60 -17.56 14.50
N ARG A 267 7.26 -17.72 14.37
CA ARG A 267 6.61 -18.15 13.11
C ARG A 267 6.80 -17.16 11.96
N GLU A 268 6.72 -15.86 12.25
CA GLU A 268 6.86 -14.79 11.26
C GLU A 268 8.30 -14.66 10.79
N ASN A 269 9.28 -14.76 11.71
CA ASN A 269 10.70 -14.78 11.38
C ASN A 269 11.08 -15.96 10.48
N ILE A 270 10.58 -17.18 10.78
CA ILE A 270 10.82 -18.36 9.93
C ILE A 270 10.21 -18.17 8.53
N SER A 271 9.01 -17.61 8.45
CA SER A 271 8.31 -17.38 7.17
C SER A 271 9.01 -16.29 6.34
N TYR A 272 9.45 -15.20 6.99
CA TYR A 272 10.21 -14.11 6.36
C TYR A 272 11.56 -14.59 5.83
N LEU A 273 12.30 -15.38 6.61
CA LEU A 273 13.57 -15.96 6.19
C LEU A 273 13.40 -16.86 4.97
N LYS A 274 12.41 -17.76 4.98
CA LYS A 274 12.08 -18.62 3.83
C LYS A 274 11.68 -17.81 2.59
N ALA A 275 10.85 -16.77 2.74
CA ALA A 275 10.45 -15.90 1.63
C ALA A 275 11.62 -15.07 1.07
N ARG A 276 12.61 -14.72 1.89
CA ARG A 276 13.83 -14.04 1.45
C ARG A 276 14.76 -14.99 0.69
N GLU A 277 14.93 -16.21 1.19
CA GLU A 277 15.69 -17.27 0.53
C GLU A 277 15.08 -17.62 -0.84
N GLN A 278 13.76 -17.76 -0.91
CA GLN A 278 13.03 -18.03 -2.16
C GLN A 278 13.25 -16.91 -3.20
N ARG A 279 13.13 -15.64 -2.80
CA ARG A 279 13.38 -14.49 -3.68
C ARG A 279 14.83 -14.40 -4.16
N GLN A 280 15.80 -14.72 -3.31
CA GLN A 280 17.21 -14.78 -3.70
C GLN A 280 17.45 -15.89 -4.74
N PHE A 281 16.84 -17.06 -4.53
CA PHE A 281 16.94 -18.19 -5.44
C PHE A 281 16.29 -17.89 -6.81
N GLU A 282 15.15 -17.22 -6.81
CA GLU A 282 14.46 -16.78 -8.03
C GLU A 282 15.25 -15.68 -8.77
N ALA A 283 15.82 -14.71 -8.06
CA ALA A 283 16.67 -13.68 -8.65
C ALA A 283 17.95 -14.28 -9.27
N GLN A 284 18.58 -15.27 -8.61
CA GLN A 284 19.72 -15.99 -9.16
C GLN A 284 19.35 -16.79 -10.42
N ARG A 285 18.17 -17.44 -10.44
CA ARG A 285 17.67 -18.11 -11.65
C ARG A 285 17.39 -17.14 -12.79
N ALA A 286 16.78 -15.98 -12.50
CA ALA A 286 16.50 -14.95 -13.50
C ALA A 286 17.78 -14.35 -14.09
N ALA A 287 18.78 -14.08 -13.24
CA ALA A 287 20.10 -13.60 -13.67
C ALA A 287 20.84 -14.64 -14.54
N ALA A 288 20.77 -15.93 -14.17
CA ALA A 288 21.34 -17.01 -14.98
C ALA A 288 20.62 -17.16 -16.34
N ALA A 289 19.30 -16.98 -16.39
CA ALA A 289 18.53 -17.01 -17.64
C ALA A 289 18.82 -15.79 -18.54
N GLN A 290 19.04 -14.61 -17.95
CA GLN A 290 19.45 -13.41 -18.69
C GLN A 290 20.88 -13.51 -19.23
N ALA A 291 21.82 -14.08 -18.46
CA ALA A 291 23.18 -14.35 -18.94
C ALA A 291 23.21 -15.39 -20.08
N ALA A 292 22.29 -16.35 -20.07
CA ALA A 292 22.11 -17.30 -21.17
C ALA A 292 21.50 -16.63 -22.43
N LYS A 293 20.57 -15.69 -22.28
CA LYS A 293 19.99 -14.91 -23.40
C LYS A 293 20.97 -13.90 -24.00
N GLY A 294 21.75 -13.20 -23.17
CA GLY A 294 22.77 -12.25 -23.64
C GLY A 294 23.88 -12.91 -24.47
N ARG A 295 24.15 -14.20 -24.26
CA ARG A 295 25.07 -14.99 -25.10
C ARG A 295 24.50 -15.37 -26.47
N VAL A 296 23.18 -15.25 -26.68
CA VAL A 296 22.54 -15.60 -27.97
C VAL A 296 22.41 -14.37 -28.88
N ASP A 297 22.28 -13.15 -28.33
CA ASP A 297 22.10 -11.93 -29.12
C ASP A 297 23.43 -11.26 -29.57
N GLU A 298 24.58 -11.62 -28.99
CA GLU A 298 25.90 -11.06 -29.39
C GLU A 298 26.63 -11.86 -30.50
N MET A 299 26.06 -12.97 -30.98
CA MET A 299 26.67 -13.80 -32.05
C MET A 299 25.98 -13.62 -33.41
N GLY A 300 25.67 -12.36 -33.76
CA GLY A 300 25.34 -11.92 -35.11
C GLY A 300 26.59 -11.53 -35.92
N GLY A 301 27.53 -12.45 -36.09
CA GLY A 301 28.74 -12.24 -36.88
C GLY A 301 29.50 -13.55 -37.04
N GLY A 302 29.66 -14.02 -38.29
CA GLY A 302 30.26 -15.31 -38.59
C GLY A 302 31.62 -15.51 -37.92
N GLY A 303 31.72 -16.58 -37.13
CA GLY A 303 32.94 -17.06 -36.50
C GLY A 303 32.83 -18.57 -36.30
N ASP A 304 33.89 -19.28 -36.68
CA ASP A 304 33.99 -20.74 -36.73
C ASP A 304 33.30 -21.47 -35.57
N MET A 305 32.41 -22.41 -35.90
CA MET A 305 31.95 -23.40 -34.93
C MET A 305 33.15 -24.18 -34.42
N SER A 306 33.33 -24.23 -33.11
CA SER A 306 34.39 -25.03 -32.52
C SER A 306 34.15 -26.51 -32.82
N LEU A 307 35.22 -27.28 -33.07
CA LEU A 307 35.10 -28.72 -33.40
C LEU A 307 34.25 -29.51 -32.38
N LYS A 308 34.28 -29.09 -31.12
CA LYS A 308 33.45 -29.64 -30.04
C LYS A 308 31.95 -29.41 -30.27
N GLU A 309 31.56 -28.21 -30.69
CA GLU A 309 30.17 -27.88 -31.02
C GLU A 309 29.71 -28.64 -32.26
N VAL A 310 30.58 -28.79 -33.26
CA VAL A 310 30.27 -29.61 -34.45
C VAL A 310 30.01 -31.07 -34.07
N ILE A 311 30.83 -31.66 -33.19
CA ILE A 311 30.64 -33.04 -32.71
C ILE A 311 29.35 -33.17 -31.88
N GLU A 312 29.05 -32.17 -31.06
CA GLU A 312 27.85 -32.15 -30.22
C GLU A 312 26.57 -32.07 -31.06
N VAL A 313 26.55 -31.17 -32.06
CA VAL A 313 25.44 -31.07 -33.02
C VAL A 313 25.31 -32.35 -33.83
N HIS A 314 26.42 -32.97 -34.24
CA HIS A 314 26.41 -34.24 -34.97
C HIS A 314 25.91 -35.42 -34.11
N ALA A 315 26.23 -35.44 -32.81
CA ALA A 315 25.69 -36.41 -31.87
C ALA A 315 24.17 -36.26 -31.73
N GLN A 316 23.69 -35.03 -31.55
CA GLN A 316 22.26 -34.73 -31.42
C GLN A 316 21.47 -35.14 -32.66
N HIS A 317 21.97 -34.86 -33.87
CA HIS A 317 21.32 -35.28 -35.12
C HIS A 317 21.20 -36.81 -35.25
N ASN A 318 22.12 -37.56 -34.67
CA ASN A 318 22.08 -39.02 -34.65
C ASN A 318 21.39 -39.60 -33.39
N ASN A 319 20.73 -38.75 -32.58
CA ASN A 319 20.10 -39.10 -31.29
C ASN A 319 21.07 -39.72 -30.27
N LEU A 320 22.34 -39.32 -30.30
CA LEU A 320 23.39 -39.77 -29.41
C LEU A 320 23.73 -38.69 -28.37
N LEU A 321 24.09 -39.11 -27.17
CA LEU A 321 24.50 -38.22 -26.08
C LEU A 321 26.01 -37.95 -26.16
N PHE A 322 26.38 -36.67 -26.21
CA PHE A 322 27.76 -36.22 -26.08
C PHE A 322 27.98 -35.57 -24.71
N LYS A 323 28.72 -36.22 -23.81
CA LYS A 323 28.92 -35.71 -22.42
C LYS A 323 30.35 -35.93 -21.92
N PRO A 324 30.94 -34.97 -21.19
CA PRO A 324 32.25 -35.14 -20.58
C PRO A 324 32.22 -36.17 -19.46
N LYS A 325 33.22 -37.04 -19.39
CA LYS A 325 33.43 -37.96 -18.26
C LYS A 325 34.34 -37.29 -17.24
N VAL A 326 33.72 -36.54 -16.34
CA VAL A 326 34.39 -35.73 -15.31
C VAL A 326 35.37 -36.62 -14.50
N GLY A 327 36.64 -36.22 -14.44
CA GLY A 327 37.71 -36.96 -13.76
C GLY A 327 38.51 -37.94 -14.63
N ARG A 328 38.17 -38.11 -15.92
CA ARG A 328 39.01 -38.86 -16.88
C ARG A 328 39.66 -37.94 -17.91
N MET A 329 40.99 -37.94 -17.94
CA MET A 329 41.81 -37.26 -18.93
C MET A 329 42.81 -38.26 -19.53
N GLN A 330 43.15 -38.06 -20.79
CA GLN A 330 44.12 -38.89 -21.52
C GLN A 330 45.00 -37.94 -22.33
N ASP A 331 46.31 -38.06 -22.17
CA ASP A 331 47.32 -37.21 -22.84
C ASP A 331 47.01 -35.71 -22.73
N GLY A 332 46.58 -35.25 -21.54
CA GLY A 332 46.23 -33.86 -21.27
C GLY A 332 44.86 -33.40 -21.79
N HIS A 333 44.14 -34.25 -22.52
CA HIS A 333 42.84 -33.92 -23.10
C HIS A 333 41.68 -34.56 -22.31
N GLN A 334 40.57 -33.83 -22.20
CA GLN A 334 39.35 -34.32 -21.55
C GLN A 334 38.71 -35.43 -22.38
N VAL A 335 38.35 -36.54 -21.73
CA VAL A 335 37.61 -37.63 -22.38
C VAL A 335 36.12 -37.33 -22.37
N TYR A 336 35.50 -37.42 -23.54
CA TYR A 336 34.06 -37.30 -23.75
C TYR A 336 33.46 -38.66 -24.11
N GLY A 337 32.23 -38.91 -23.71
CA GLY A 337 31.43 -40.03 -24.23
C GLY A 337 30.61 -39.55 -25.42
N PHE A 338 30.80 -40.15 -26.58
CA PHE A 338 29.93 -40.03 -27.75
C PHE A 338 29.09 -41.32 -27.82
N GLY A 339 27.90 -41.28 -27.22
CA GLY A 339 27.13 -42.48 -26.92
C GLY A 339 27.92 -43.44 -26.02
N ASN A 340 28.23 -44.63 -26.55
CA ASN A 340 29.00 -45.67 -25.84
C ASN A 340 30.51 -45.62 -26.11
N VAL A 341 30.97 -44.78 -27.04
CA VAL A 341 32.38 -44.68 -27.46
C VAL A 341 33.06 -43.53 -26.70
N ASN A 342 34.28 -43.76 -26.23
CA ASN A 342 35.08 -42.70 -25.61
C ASN A 342 35.85 -41.93 -26.69
N VAL A 343 35.82 -40.61 -26.62
CA VAL A 343 36.36 -39.71 -27.64
C VAL A 343 37.20 -38.62 -26.98
N ILE A 344 38.31 -38.25 -27.63
CA ILE A 344 39.17 -37.13 -27.28
C ILE A 344 39.18 -36.15 -28.44
N ILE A 345 39.16 -34.86 -28.11
CA ILE A 345 39.20 -33.77 -29.09
C ILE A 345 40.50 -33.02 -28.92
N ASP A 346 41.37 -33.09 -29.93
CA ASP A 346 42.52 -32.22 -30.05
C ASP A 346 42.09 -30.94 -30.76
N SER A 347 41.85 -29.89 -29.96
CA SER A 347 41.36 -28.60 -30.46
C SER A 347 42.45 -27.81 -31.20
N LEU A 348 43.73 -28.12 -30.97
CA LEU A 348 44.85 -27.43 -31.60
C LEU A 348 45.07 -27.94 -33.02
N ASN A 349 44.97 -29.26 -33.23
CA ASN A 349 45.14 -29.87 -34.55
C ASN A 349 43.82 -30.16 -35.28
N GLN A 350 42.68 -29.78 -34.70
CA GLN A 350 41.33 -30.02 -35.21
C GLN A 350 41.07 -31.50 -35.56
N LYS A 351 41.46 -32.40 -34.64
CA LYS A 351 41.40 -33.86 -34.83
C LYS A 351 40.61 -34.53 -33.71
N VAL A 352 39.93 -35.62 -34.07
CA VAL A 352 39.10 -36.40 -33.14
C VAL A 352 39.61 -37.82 -33.06
N PHE A 353 39.82 -38.31 -31.85
CA PHE A 353 40.30 -39.67 -31.60
C PHE A 353 39.26 -40.47 -30.84
N ALA A 354 38.98 -41.69 -31.26
CA ALA A 354 38.09 -42.61 -30.56
C ALA A 354 38.86 -43.79 -29.99
N GLN A 355 38.40 -44.29 -28.83
CA GLN A 355 38.97 -45.46 -28.19
C GLN A 355 38.32 -46.74 -28.74
N THR A 356 39.10 -47.56 -29.44
CA THR A 356 38.70 -48.91 -29.90
C THR A 356 39.72 -49.93 -29.39
N ASP A 357 39.26 -50.98 -28.68
CA ASP A 357 40.09 -52.08 -28.18
C ASP A 357 41.39 -51.59 -27.46
N ASP A 358 41.22 -50.62 -26.54
CA ASP A 358 42.27 -49.96 -25.73
C ASP A 358 43.35 -49.17 -26.49
N ARG A 359 43.11 -48.86 -27.77
CA ARG A 359 43.93 -47.92 -28.54
C ARG A 359 43.11 -46.73 -29.03
N TRP A 360 43.73 -45.56 -29.03
CA TRP A 360 43.16 -44.32 -29.57
C TRP A 360 43.54 -44.19 -31.04
N SER A 361 42.54 -44.12 -31.92
CA SER A 361 42.76 -43.94 -33.36
C SER A 361 42.05 -42.68 -33.86
N LEU A 362 42.66 -42.01 -34.83
CA LEU A 362 42.09 -40.84 -35.49
C LEU A 362 40.86 -41.27 -36.29
N VAL A 363 39.74 -40.59 -36.09
CA VAL A 363 38.45 -40.93 -36.71
C VAL A 363 37.74 -39.70 -37.24
N THR A 364 36.97 -39.88 -38.32
CA THR A 364 36.04 -38.86 -38.83
C THR A 364 34.69 -38.94 -38.11
N LEU A 365 33.86 -37.89 -38.24
CA LEU A 365 32.53 -37.84 -37.64
C LEU A 365 31.61 -38.99 -38.11
N GLU A 366 31.69 -39.37 -39.38
CA GLU A 366 30.93 -40.49 -39.94
C GLU A 366 31.41 -41.85 -39.40
N GLN A 367 32.72 -41.98 -39.16
CA GLN A 367 33.30 -43.18 -38.55
C GLN A 367 32.92 -43.33 -37.08
N LEU A 368 32.75 -42.22 -36.33
CA LEU A 368 32.26 -42.26 -34.94
C LEU A 368 30.87 -42.88 -34.82
N VAL A 369 29.96 -42.52 -35.73
CA VAL A 369 28.60 -43.10 -35.75
C VAL A 369 28.64 -44.59 -36.10
N THR A 370 29.54 -44.98 -37.01
CA THR A 370 29.72 -46.40 -37.39
C THR A 370 30.33 -47.22 -36.24
N GLN A 371 31.29 -46.66 -35.51
CA GLN A 371 31.90 -47.30 -34.34
C GLN A 371 30.92 -47.41 -33.16
N GLU A 372 30.03 -46.42 -32.99
CA GLU A 372 28.94 -46.51 -32.01
C GLU A 372 28.01 -47.69 -32.33
N LYS A 373 27.54 -47.80 -33.57
CA LYS A 373 26.68 -48.92 -34.02
C LYS A 373 27.37 -50.28 -33.81
N ASN A 374 28.65 -50.39 -34.13
CA ASN A 374 29.42 -51.63 -33.92
C ASN A 374 29.66 -51.94 -32.44
N SER A 375 29.84 -50.92 -31.59
CA SER A 375 29.98 -51.08 -30.13
C SER A 375 28.69 -51.57 -29.45
N VAL A 376 27.53 -51.21 -30.01
CA VAL A 376 26.22 -51.69 -29.56
C VAL A 376 26.01 -53.16 -29.97
N VAL A 377 26.47 -53.56 -31.16
CA VAL A 377 26.40 -54.96 -31.64
C VAL A 377 27.31 -55.89 -30.84
N ARG A 378 28.53 -55.48 -30.45
CA ARG A 378 29.45 -56.30 -29.63
C ARG A 378 28.99 -56.52 -28.17
N ARG A 379 27.98 -55.76 -27.69
CA ARG A 379 27.45 -55.84 -26.32
C ARG A 379 26.12 -56.60 -26.21
N ARG A 380 25.52 -57.00 -27.33
CA ARG A 380 24.43 -57.98 -27.40
C ARG A 380 25.01 -59.35 -27.69
#